data_AF-A0A6L7NB08-F1
#
_entry.id   AF-A0A6L7NB08-F1
#
_cell.length_a   1.000
_cell.length_b   1.000
_cell.length_c   1.000
_cell.angle_alpha   90.00
_cell.angle_beta   90.00
_cell.angle_gamma   90.00
#
_symmetry.space_group_name_H-M   'P 1'
#
loop_
_entity.id
_entity.type
_entity.pdbx_description
1 polymer ?
#
loop_
_entity_poly.entity_id
_entity_poly.type
_entity_poly.pdbx_seq_one_letter_code
_entity_poly.pdbx_strand_id
1 'polypeptide(L)'
;MRAETALSEGRYDDAVHLASFARSVKETATRAESVRLSKASGNHQAPSYVQFEDPWLASYLSRSTGRPAYYTRDRDILVKTVTSKKSGNRYTVRASRQQVEAIVRYLAANGGPDNPIPTRRIFTALSVDGATPPAYQGHVVLGWLRQVGAIVKRRGVAGYVAPEADLLDKQLDDLWQSLPPHV
;
A
#
# COMPACT_ATOMS: atom_id res chain seq x y z
N MET A 1 -32.34 -4.67 -39.47
CA MET A 1 -33.48 -3.82 -39.86
C MET A 1 -32.96 -2.40 -39.98
N ARG A 2 -33.06 -1.75 -41.16
CA ARG A 2 -32.51 -0.40 -41.39
C ARG A 2 -33.52 0.63 -40.87
N ALA A 3 -33.05 1.68 -40.18
CA ALA A 3 -33.92 2.71 -39.59
C ALA A 3 -34.84 3.40 -40.62
N GLU A 4 -34.41 3.45 -41.88
CA GLU A 4 -35.16 3.99 -43.02
C GLU A 4 -36.44 3.20 -43.31
N THR A 5 -36.44 1.87 -43.10
CA THR A 5 -37.59 1.01 -43.34
C THR A 5 -38.69 1.19 -42.28
N ALA A 6 -38.31 1.45 -41.02
CA ALA A 6 -39.26 1.70 -39.93
C ALA A 6 -39.98 3.05 -40.08
N LEU A 7 -39.28 4.06 -40.63
CA LEU A 7 -39.85 5.38 -40.93
C LEU A 7 -40.88 5.32 -42.05
N SER A 8 -40.64 4.52 -43.10
CA SER A 8 -41.62 4.36 -44.20
C SER A 8 -42.90 3.62 -43.79
N GLU A 9 -42.87 2.84 -42.70
CA GLU A 9 -44.00 2.06 -42.20
C GLU A 9 -44.76 2.75 -41.06
N GLY A 10 -44.42 4.00 -40.72
CA GLY A 10 -45.10 4.78 -39.67
C GLY A 10 -44.84 4.29 -38.24
N ARG A 11 -43.81 3.45 -38.04
CA ARG A 11 -43.46 2.86 -36.74
C ARG A 11 -42.49 3.76 -35.99
N TYR A 12 -42.95 4.97 -35.64
CA TYR A 12 -42.13 6.01 -35.03
C TYR A 12 -41.56 5.62 -33.65
N ASP A 13 -42.31 4.84 -32.86
CA ASP A 13 -41.84 4.36 -31.56
C ASP A 13 -40.61 3.46 -31.67
N ASP A 14 -40.58 2.59 -32.68
CA ASP A 14 -39.43 1.72 -32.94
C ASP A 14 -38.19 2.52 -33.34
N ALA A 15 -38.37 3.62 -34.07
CA ALA A 15 -37.27 4.53 -34.42
C ALA A 15 -36.71 5.25 -33.18
N VAL A 16 -37.56 5.65 -32.23
CA VAL A 16 -37.13 6.27 -30.95
C VAL A 16 -36.36 5.28 -30.08
N HIS A 17 -36.81 4.03 -30.00
CA HIS A 17 -36.10 2.97 -29.27
C HIS A 17 -34.73 2.67 -29.90
N LEU A 18 -34.67 2.56 -31.24
CA LEU A 18 -33.41 2.33 -31.96
C LEU A 18 -32.42 3.48 -31.77
N ALA A 19 -32.88 4.73 -31.82
CA ALA A 19 -32.06 5.91 -31.61
C ALA A 19 -31.49 5.98 -30.17
N SER A 20 -32.31 5.64 -29.18
CA SER A 20 -31.91 5.60 -27.77
C SER A 20 -30.84 4.52 -27.53
N PHE A 21 -31.05 3.32 -28.10
CA PHE A 21 -30.08 2.23 -28.04
C PHE A 21 -28.75 2.62 -28.70
N ALA A 22 -28.79 3.23 -29.89
CA ALA A 22 -27.58 3.69 -30.58
C ALA A 22 -26.80 4.73 -29.75
N ARG A 23 -27.49 5.63 -29.03
CA ARG A 23 -26.86 6.59 -28.12
C ARG A 23 -26.17 5.88 -26.95
N SER A 24 -26.83 4.90 -26.32
CA SER A 24 -26.24 4.13 -25.22
C SER A 24 -25.02 3.30 -25.66
N VAL A 25 -25.05 2.71 -26.86
CA VAL A 25 -23.89 2.00 -27.44
C VAL A 25 -22.74 2.97 -27.72
N LYS A 26 -23.03 4.16 -28.26
CA LYS A 26 -22.02 5.19 -28.50
C LYS A 26 -21.37 5.65 -27.19
N GLU A 27 -22.16 5.86 -26.13
CA GLU A 27 -21.66 6.25 -24.80
C GLU A 27 -20.81 5.17 -24.14
N THR A 28 -21.19 3.90 -24.27
CA THR A 28 -20.36 2.79 -23.77
C THR A 28 -19.09 2.61 -24.59
N ALA A 29 -19.15 2.80 -25.91
CA ALA A 29 -17.97 2.77 -26.77
C ALA A 29 -17.00 3.92 -26.46
N THR A 30 -17.48 5.16 -26.30
CA THR A 30 -16.61 6.28 -25.91
C THR A 30 -16.05 6.11 -24.51
N ARG A 31 -16.81 5.54 -23.55
CA ARG A 31 -16.29 5.21 -22.21
C ARG A 31 -15.22 4.13 -22.26
N ALA A 32 -15.41 3.08 -23.07
CA ALA A 32 -14.41 2.04 -23.28
C ALA A 32 -13.16 2.57 -23.96
N GLU A 33 -13.30 3.46 -24.96
CA GLU A 33 -12.19 4.15 -25.62
C GLU A 33 -11.46 5.07 -24.64
N SER A 34 -12.19 5.81 -23.80
CA SER A 34 -11.62 6.65 -22.73
C SER A 34 -10.80 5.80 -21.74
N VAL A 35 -11.33 4.65 -21.31
CA VAL A 35 -10.63 3.71 -20.43
C VAL A 35 -9.41 3.09 -21.13
N ARG A 36 -9.51 2.77 -22.43
CA ARG A 36 -8.38 2.26 -23.22
C ARG A 36 -7.29 3.31 -23.43
N LEU A 37 -7.64 4.56 -23.74
CA LEU A 37 -6.70 5.68 -23.84
C LEU A 37 -6.08 6.00 -22.48
N SER A 38 -6.84 5.89 -21.39
CA SER A 38 -6.33 5.98 -20.00
C SER A 38 -5.36 4.84 -19.68
N LYS A 39 -5.57 3.65 -20.25
CA LYS A 39 -4.74 2.45 -20.05
C LYS A 39 -3.53 2.39 -21.01
N ALA A 40 -3.62 3.00 -22.18
CA ALA A 40 -2.55 3.13 -23.18
C ALA A 40 -1.63 4.33 -22.89
N SER A 41 -2.15 5.38 -22.26
CA SER A 41 -1.38 6.37 -21.50
C SER A 41 -1.09 5.88 -20.06
N GLY A 42 -1.32 4.59 -19.81
CA GLY A 42 -0.93 3.87 -18.62
C GLY A 42 0.56 3.58 -18.67
N ASN A 43 1.35 4.65 -18.51
CA ASN A 43 2.54 4.56 -17.69
C ASN A 43 2.08 3.82 -16.43
N HIS A 44 2.46 2.56 -16.26
CA HIS A 44 2.37 1.91 -14.96
C HIS A 44 3.33 2.71 -14.06
N GLN A 45 2.89 3.88 -13.59
CA GLN A 45 3.26 4.32 -12.27
C GLN A 45 2.76 3.19 -11.38
N ALA A 46 3.67 2.26 -11.07
CA ALA A 46 3.73 1.67 -9.74
C ALA A 46 3.27 2.77 -8.77
N PRO A 47 2.33 2.46 -7.84
CA PRO A 47 1.68 3.45 -6.97
C PRO A 47 2.76 4.46 -6.63
N SER A 48 2.61 5.71 -7.09
CA SER A 48 3.74 6.64 -7.09
C SER A 48 4.26 6.60 -5.67
N TYR A 49 5.39 5.91 -5.47
CA TYR A 49 6.12 6.03 -4.24
C TYR A 49 6.35 7.51 -4.25
N VAL A 50 5.64 8.22 -3.36
CA VAL A 50 5.87 9.63 -3.12
C VAL A 50 7.38 9.70 -3.13
N GLN A 51 7.94 10.38 -4.13
CA GLN A 51 9.38 10.51 -4.26
C GLN A 51 9.75 11.41 -3.10
N PHE A 52 9.80 10.83 -1.91
CA PHE A 52 10.37 11.41 -0.75
C PHE A 52 11.84 11.46 -1.11
N GLU A 53 12.26 12.63 -1.59
CA GLU A 53 13.63 13.09 -1.57
C GLU A 53 14.07 13.15 -0.10
N ASP A 54 14.15 11.98 0.54
CA ASP A 54 14.84 11.82 1.80
C ASP A 54 16.21 11.26 1.44
N PRO A 55 17.25 12.11 1.38
CA PRO A 55 18.63 11.68 1.14
C PRO A 55 19.06 10.58 2.10
N TRP A 56 18.38 10.44 3.25
CA TRP A 56 18.61 9.36 4.19
C TRP A 56 18.14 8.00 3.66
N LEU A 57 17.03 7.90 2.94
CA LEU A 57 16.56 6.62 2.37
C LEU A 57 17.45 6.16 1.22
N ALA A 58 17.80 7.07 0.31
CA ALA A 58 18.75 6.81 -0.79
C ALA A 58 20.16 6.48 -0.27
N SER A 59 20.59 7.11 0.84
CA SER A 59 21.87 6.76 1.49
C SER A 59 21.77 5.49 2.34
N TYR A 60 20.62 5.12 2.90
CA TYR A 60 20.42 3.83 3.57
C TYR A 60 20.48 2.67 2.56
N LEU A 61 19.91 2.87 1.36
CA LEU A 61 19.97 1.93 0.25
C LEU A 61 21.35 1.89 -0.44
N SER A 62 22.06 3.03 -0.55
CA SER A 62 23.38 3.07 -1.22
C SER A 62 24.59 2.87 -0.32
N ARG A 63 24.52 3.17 1.00
CA ARG A 63 25.63 2.93 1.95
C ARG A 63 25.65 1.50 2.51
N SER A 64 24.68 0.65 2.17
CA SER A 64 24.74 -0.77 2.53
C SER A 64 25.63 -1.54 1.56
N THR A 65 26.93 -1.30 1.58
CA THR A 65 27.95 -2.18 0.98
C THR A 65 28.12 -3.51 1.76
N GLY A 66 27.05 -3.97 2.42
CA GLY A 66 27.02 -5.13 3.29
C GLY A 66 25.62 -5.66 3.59
N ARG A 67 24.77 -5.72 2.55
CA ARG A 67 23.40 -6.28 2.47
C ARG A 67 22.34 -5.57 3.34
N PRO A 68 21.30 -4.94 2.75
CA PRO A 68 20.19 -4.36 3.50
C PRO A 68 19.46 -5.43 4.30
N ALA A 69 18.91 -5.05 5.46
CA ALA A 69 18.04 -5.94 6.22
C ALA A 69 16.88 -6.37 5.31
N TYR A 70 16.70 -7.68 5.16
CA TYR A 70 15.72 -8.24 4.25
C TYR A 70 14.47 -8.64 5.04
N TYR A 71 13.32 -8.12 4.60
CA TYR A 71 12.02 -8.54 5.11
C TYR A 71 11.44 -9.59 4.16
N THR A 72 10.95 -10.67 4.75
CA THR A 72 10.30 -11.79 4.07
C THR A 72 9.01 -12.14 4.79
N ARG A 73 8.18 -12.91 4.11
CA ARG A 73 6.95 -13.46 4.65
C ARG A 73 7.07 -14.97 4.79
N ASP A 74 6.84 -15.46 6.01
CA ASP A 74 6.62 -16.87 6.32
C ASP A 74 5.17 -17.06 6.73
N ARG A 75 4.29 -17.37 5.76
CA ARG A 75 2.82 -17.41 5.93
C ARG A 75 2.27 -16.11 6.56
N ASP A 76 1.89 -16.16 7.83
CA ASP A 76 1.37 -15.04 8.62
C ASP A 76 2.43 -14.43 9.56
N ILE A 77 3.71 -14.58 9.23
CA ILE A 77 4.83 -14.05 10.00
C ILE A 77 5.68 -13.14 9.11
N LEU A 78 5.89 -11.91 9.58
CA LEU A 78 6.88 -10.98 9.06
C LEU A 78 8.24 -11.35 9.64
N VAL A 79 9.19 -11.67 8.77
CA VAL A 79 10.54 -12.09 9.15
C VAL A 79 11.55 -11.05 8.69
N LYS A 80 12.32 -10.51 9.64
CA LYS A 80 13.48 -9.66 9.37
C LYS A 80 14.76 -10.45 9.60
N THR A 81 15.58 -10.60 8.56
CA THR A 81 16.92 -11.19 8.70
C THR A 81 17.95 -10.11 9.00
N VAL A 82 18.71 -10.29 10.09
CA VAL A 82 19.71 -9.34 10.58
C VAL A 82 21.06 -10.05 10.72
N THR A 83 22.14 -9.35 10.38
CA THR A 83 23.52 -9.83 10.60
C THR A 83 24.04 -9.26 11.92
N SER A 84 24.52 -10.13 12.82
CA SER A 84 25.19 -9.73 14.06
C SER A 84 26.46 -8.95 13.75
N LYS A 85 26.60 -7.75 14.33
CA LYS A 85 27.83 -6.95 14.19
C LYS A 85 29.05 -7.60 14.85
N LYS A 86 28.83 -8.36 15.93
CA LYS A 86 29.91 -8.96 16.72
C LYS A 86 30.42 -10.25 16.11
N SER A 87 29.52 -11.12 15.66
CA SER A 87 29.87 -12.47 15.18
C SER A 87 29.73 -12.65 13.67
N GLY A 88 29.09 -11.72 12.96
CA GLY A 88 28.74 -11.90 11.54
C GLY A 88 27.61 -12.91 11.29
N ASN A 89 27.15 -13.63 12.32
CA ASN A 89 26.09 -14.61 12.19
C ASN A 89 24.75 -13.94 11.89
N ARG A 90 23.96 -14.57 11.00
CA ARG A 90 22.59 -14.14 10.72
C ARG A 90 21.64 -14.68 11.77
N TYR A 91 20.70 -13.83 12.17
CA TYR A 91 19.57 -14.21 13.01
C TYR A 91 18.30 -13.56 12.47
N THR A 92 17.15 -14.14 12.81
CA THR A 92 15.85 -13.64 12.37
C THR A 92 15.08 -13.05 13.54
N VAL A 93 14.30 -12.01 13.26
CA VAL A 93 13.34 -11.43 14.19
C VAL A 93 11.96 -11.53 13.55
N ARG A 94 10.98 -12.00 14.31
CA ARG A 94 9.65 -12.36 13.81
C ARG A 94 8.57 -11.50 14.46
N ALA A 95 7.61 -11.06 13.67
CA ALA A 95 6.37 -10.43 14.12
C ALA A 95 5.18 -11.10 13.44
N SER A 96 4.08 -11.35 14.15
CA SER A 96 2.90 -11.96 13.54
C SER A 96 2.13 -10.95 12.68
N ARG A 97 1.34 -11.44 11.73
CA ARG A 97 0.43 -10.62 10.93
C ARG A 97 -0.54 -9.82 11.80
N GLN A 98 -1.05 -10.42 12.87
CA GLN A 98 -1.91 -9.74 13.83
C GLN A 98 -1.21 -8.51 14.47
N GLN A 99 0.08 -8.61 14.79
CA GLN A 99 0.85 -7.48 15.33
C GLN A 99 1.04 -6.38 14.28
N VAL A 100 1.23 -6.78 13.02
CA VAL A 100 1.34 -5.86 11.89
C VAL A 100 0.03 -5.10 11.71
N GLU A 101 -1.10 -5.81 11.65
CA GLU A 101 -2.44 -5.24 11.56
C GLU A 101 -2.74 -4.30 12.73
N ALA A 102 -2.39 -4.69 13.96
CA ALA A 102 -2.60 -3.85 15.14
C ALA A 102 -1.84 -2.52 15.06
N ILE A 103 -0.57 -2.54 14.63
CA ILE A 103 0.22 -1.32 14.42
C ILE A 103 -0.37 -0.49 13.29
N VAL A 104 -0.73 -1.12 12.16
CA VAL A 104 -1.26 -0.43 10.99
C VAL A 104 -2.58 0.26 11.32
N ARG A 105 -3.54 -0.43 11.95
CA ARG A 105 -4.80 0.17 12.40
C ARG A 105 -4.56 1.30 13.38
N TYR A 106 -3.61 1.15 14.30
CA TYR A 106 -3.27 2.22 15.24
C TYR A 106 -2.70 3.46 14.53
N LEU A 107 -1.77 3.25 13.59
CA LEU A 107 -1.20 4.32 12.76
C LEU A 107 -2.24 4.96 11.85
N ALA A 108 -3.16 4.19 11.29
CA ALA A 108 -4.24 4.69 10.44
C ALA A 108 -5.23 5.56 11.24
N ALA A 109 -5.57 5.14 12.47
CA ALA A 109 -6.53 5.84 13.31
C ALA A 109 -5.97 7.09 14.01
N ASN A 110 -4.67 7.11 14.32
CA ASN A 110 -4.05 8.17 15.13
C ASN A 110 -3.01 8.99 14.36
N GLY A 111 -2.63 8.54 13.18
CA GLY A 111 -1.57 9.13 12.38
C GLY A 111 -2.10 10.19 11.46
N GLY A 112 -1.17 10.97 10.93
CA GLY A 112 -1.41 11.95 9.90
C GLY A 112 -0.11 12.66 9.56
N PRO A 113 -0.05 13.37 8.42
CA PRO A 113 1.17 13.99 7.91
C PRO A 113 1.83 14.93 8.94
N ASP A 114 1.01 15.64 9.73
CA ASP A 114 1.48 16.59 10.74
C ASP A 114 1.49 16.06 12.17
N ASN A 115 1.05 14.81 12.39
CA ASN A 115 0.92 14.22 13.72
C ASN A 115 1.89 13.04 13.91
N PRO A 116 3.14 13.30 14.33
CA PRO A 116 4.10 12.24 14.61
C PRO A 116 3.67 11.46 15.85
N ILE A 117 3.47 10.15 15.69
CA ILE A 117 3.10 9.25 16.78
C ILE A 117 4.36 8.76 17.50
N PRO A 118 4.49 8.96 18.81
CA PRO A 118 5.63 8.46 19.57
C PRO A 118 5.70 6.93 19.57
N THR A 119 6.90 6.37 19.41
CA THR A 119 7.12 4.90 19.38
C THR A 119 6.52 4.19 20.60
N ARG A 120 6.63 4.80 21.80
CA ARG A 120 6.05 4.25 23.02
C ARG A 120 4.54 4.06 22.91
N ARG A 121 3.82 5.02 22.30
CA ARG A 121 2.36 4.94 22.12
C ARG A 121 1.99 3.84 21.12
N ILE A 122 2.76 3.69 20.05
CA ILE A 122 2.59 2.59 19.07
C ILE A 122 2.74 1.23 19.77
N PHE A 123 3.73 1.08 20.66
CA PHE A 123 3.94 -0.18 21.37
C PHE A 123 2.89 -0.46 22.45
N THR A 124 2.34 0.58 23.08
CA THR A 124 1.18 0.41 23.98
C THR A 124 -0.06 -0.08 23.23
N ALA A 125 -0.24 0.32 21.97
CA ALA A 125 -1.35 -0.15 21.15
C ALA A 125 -1.27 -1.63 20.74
N LEU A 126 -0.08 -2.23 20.85
CA LEU A 126 0.12 -3.66 20.61
C LEU A 126 -0.29 -4.56 21.78
N SER A 127 -0.58 -3.98 22.95
CA SER A 127 -0.95 -4.75 24.13
C SER A 127 -2.35 -5.33 23.96
N VAL A 128 -2.41 -6.64 23.75
CA VAL A 128 -3.67 -7.41 23.72
C VAL A 128 -3.84 -8.05 25.10
N ASP A 129 -5.02 -7.86 25.72
CA ASP A 129 -5.37 -8.46 27.02
C ASP A 129 -4.41 -8.14 28.18
N GLY A 130 -3.82 -6.94 28.16
CA GLY A 130 -2.86 -6.48 29.19
C GLY A 130 -1.44 -7.04 29.04
N ALA A 131 -1.22 -7.98 28.11
CA ALA A 131 0.11 -8.47 27.78
C ALA A 131 0.75 -7.55 26.72
N THR A 132 1.84 -6.87 27.08
CA THR A 132 2.61 -6.07 26.12
C THR A 132 3.54 -7.01 25.36
N PRO A 133 3.40 -7.17 24.03
CA PRO A 133 4.30 -8.02 23.28
C PRO A 133 5.73 -7.47 23.34
N PRO A 134 6.74 -8.33 23.17
CA PRO A 134 8.12 -7.90 23.18
C PRO A 134 8.38 -6.72 22.22
N ALA A 135 8.97 -5.64 22.75
CA ALA A 135 9.20 -4.39 21.99
C ALA A 135 9.98 -4.60 20.68
N TYR A 136 10.80 -5.64 20.59
CA TYR A 136 11.54 -5.96 19.37
C TYR A 136 10.61 -6.27 18.18
N GLN A 137 9.42 -6.81 18.41
CA GLN A 137 8.46 -7.15 17.34
C GLN A 137 7.88 -5.87 16.72
N GLY A 138 7.53 -4.88 17.55
CA GLY A 138 7.09 -3.58 17.07
C GLY A 138 8.16 -2.88 16.21
N HIS A 139 9.44 -3.02 16.57
CA HIS A 139 10.54 -2.51 15.75
C HIS A 139 10.69 -3.22 14.40
N VAL A 140 10.34 -4.50 14.29
CA VAL A 140 10.33 -5.21 13.00
C VAL A 140 9.27 -4.61 12.08
N VAL A 141 8.04 -4.46 12.58
CA VAL A 141 6.93 -3.90 11.80
C VAL A 141 7.22 -2.47 11.35
N LEU A 142 7.62 -1.59 12.27
CA LEU A 142 7.95 -0.20 11.94
C LEU A 142 9.12 -0.11 10.96
N GLY A 143 10.09 -1.01 11.08
CA GLY A 143 11.21 -1.09 10.16
C GLY A 143 10.77 -1.48 8.73
N TRP A 144 9.83 -2.41 8.61
CA TRP A 144 9.25 -2.83 7.34
C TRP A 144 8.39 -1.73 6.71
N LEU A 145 7.44 -1.18 7.45
CA LEU A 145 6.56 -0.09 7.00
C LEU A 145 7.36 1.11 6.50
N ARG A 146 8.48 1.43 7.17
CA ARG A 146 9.39 2.48 6.72
C ARG A 146 10.12 2.13 5.44
N GLN A 147 10.53 0.86 5.27
CA GLN A 147 11.21 0.42 4.06
C GLN A 147 10.32 0.51 2.83
N VAL A 148 9.03 0.21 2.98
CA VAL A 148 8.03 0.32 1.90
C VAL A 148 7.44 1.73 1.77
N GLY A 149 7.99 2.72 2.48
CA GLY A 149 7.55 4.13 2.38
C GLY A 149 6.19 4.44 3.02
N ALA A 150 5.54 3.46 3.64
CA ALA A 150 4.22 3.61 4.26
C ALA A 150 4.25 4.49 5.52
N ILE A 151 5.42 4.58 6.19
CA ILE A 151 5.66 5.54 7.27
C ILE A 151 7.02 6.22 7.13
N VAL A 152 7.13 7.41 7.71
CA VAL A 152 8.35 8.22 7.71
C VAL A 152 8.74 8.56 9.15
N LYS A 153 10.04 8.56 9.44
CA LYS A 153 10.56 9.05 10.74
C LYS A 153 10.91 10.53 10.60
N ARG A 154 10.14 11.42 11.22
CA ARG A 154 10.41 12.87 11.15
C ARG A 154 11.68 13.22 11.92
N ARG A 155 12.58 13.97 11.28
CA ARG A 155 13.84 14.44 11.91
C ARG A 155 13.52 15.30 13.14
N GLY A 156 14.22 15.06 14.25
CA GLY A 156 14.07 15.82 15.49
C GLY A 156 12.85 15.45 16.35
N VAL A 157 11.95 14.57 15.86
CA VAL A 157 10.81 14.08 16.65
C VAL A 157 10.99 12.61 16.99
N ALA A 158 10.71 12.25 18.24
CA ALA A 158 10.70 10.87 18.71
C ALA A 158 9.40 10.15 18.28
N GLY A 159 9.21 9.90 16.99
CA GLY A 159 8.00 9.25 16.47
C GLY A 159 8.00 8.94 14.98
N TYR A 160 6.87 8.43 14.50
CA TYR A 160 6.61 8.09 13.10
C TYR A 160 5.38 8.84 12.58
N VAL A 161 5.42 9.22 11.32
CA VAL A 161 4.34 9.84 10.57
C VAL A 161 3.84 8.83 9.54
N ALA A 162 2.53 8.70 9.38
CA ALA A 162 1.89 7.99 8.27
C ALA A 162 1.33 9.06 7.30
N PRO A 163 1.99 9.34 6.16
CA PRO A 163 1.56 10.41 5.25
C PRO A 163 0.16 10.18 4.69
N GLU A 164 -0.17 8.91 4.40
CA GLU A 164 -1.46 8.46 3.86
C GLU A 164 -2.11 7.49 4.87
N ALA A 165 -2.35 7.98 6.09
CA ALA A 165 -2.85 7.17 7.20
C ALA A 165 -4.19 6.47 6.86
N ASP A 166 -5.06 7.12 6.09
CA ASP A 166 -6.37 6.62 5.65
C ASP A 166 -6.28 5.51 4.58
N LEU A 167 -5.17 5.46 3.85
CA LEU A 167 -4.89 4.42 2.86
C LEU A 167 -4.09 3.26 3.45
N LEU A 168 -3.38 3.48 4.56
CA LEU A 168 -2.48 2.49 5.15
C LEU A 168 -3.15 1.16 5.47
N ASP A 169 -4.35 1.19 6.06
CA ASP A 169 -5.11 -0.03 6.39
C ASP A 169 -5.61 -0.74 5.11
N LYS A 170 -6.01 0.03 4.10
CA LYS A 170 -6.50 -0.50 2.81
C LYS A 170 -5.38 -1.13 1.98
N GLN A 171 -4.18 -0.57 2.05
CA GLN A 171 -3.00 -1.04 1.31
C GLN A 171 -2.27 -2.18 2.01
N LEU A 172 -2.62 -2.52 3.26
CA LEU A 172 -1.88 -3.48 4.05
C LEU A 172 -1.78 -4.85 3.38
N ASP A 173 -2.88 -5.36 2.81
CA ASP A 173 -2.88 -6.67 2.16
C ASP A 173 -1.97 -6.68 0.92
N ASP A 174 -2.00 -5.62 0.11
CA ASP A 174 -1.13 -5.49 -1.06
C ASP A 174 0.35 -5.42 -0.66
N LEU A 175 0.66 -4.60 0.36
CA LEU A 175 2.00 -4.51 0.93
C LEU A 175 2.46 -5.86 1.48
N TRP A 176 1.58 -6.59 2.18
CA TRP A 176 1.86 -7.91 2.74
C TRP A 176 2.12 -8.95 1.65
N GLN A 177 1.33 -8.95 0.57
CA GLN A 177 1.51 -9.87 -0.55
C GLN A 177 2.77 -9.57 -1.37
N SER A 178 3.23 -8.31 -1.38
CA SER A 178 4.49 -7.92 -2.04
C SER A 178 5.76 -8.47 -1.34
N LEU A 179 5.63 -8.98 -0.10
CA LEU A 179 6.75 -9.57 0.60
C LEU A 179 7.18 -10.89 -0.06
N PRO A 180 8.49 -11.07 -0.33
CA PRO A 180 9.02 -12.31 -0.85
C PRO A 180 8.85 -13.45 0.18
N PRO A 181 8.65 -14.70 -0.27
CA PRO A 181 8.55 -15.84 0.63
C PRO A 181 9.87 -16.06 1.39
N HIS A 182 9.76 -16.47 2.65
CA HIS A 182 10.91 -16.90 3.44
C HIS A 182 11.37 -18.28 2.97
N VAL A 183 12.67 -18.43 2.72
CA VAL A 183 13.33 -19.67 2.28
C VAL A 183 14.02 -20.34 3.46
#